data_AF-A0A6A4CDP3-F1
#
_entry.id   AF-A0A6A4CDP3-F1
#
_cell.length_a   1.000
_cell.length_b   1.000
_cell.length_c   1.000
_cell.angle_alpha   90.00
_cell.angle_beta   90.00
_cell.angle_gamma   90.00
#
_symmetry.space_group_name_H-M   'P 1'
#
loop_
_entity.id
_entity.type
_entity.pdbx_description
1 polymer ?
#
loop_
_entity_poly.entity_id
_entity_poly.type
_entity_poly.pdbx_seq_one_letter_code
_entity_poly.pdbx_strand_id
1 'polypeptide(L)'
;MHDDKQDDWEMWVAFAVFAYNSGRHTTVALSPSELMMGRKLRSPNELLRSTGVTEAGELTQYHKNLLQTMKSSQECAERARLREQNRQAKYYNRRVKAMRTFKTGDRVSMYRPPKGPKATKFVHRWMGPMRIVSAAGYENYLVRREDKNGELREFIAHVSLLTTYHEYTDELQKAAADIEAQLNYEGEVEREDDDAETGAVAGTATATARPVTGPAGKRRRRPAATSEEAWRDDGEQLVEISSRRRRNKAGHNILEFKLRLARRTQGHHDEHADADDDATRWVSLTEYNRLFDAGRVVEDSGGGEGV
;
A
#
# COMPACT_ATOMS: atom_id res chain seq x y z
N MET A 1 12.64 -16.61 35.46
CA MET A 1 12.76 -15.16 35.20
C MET A 1 13.68 -15.03 33.99
N HIS A 2 13.15 -14.65 32.82
CA HIS A 2 14.01 -14.27 31.70
C HIS A 2 14.40 -12.81 31.94
N ASP A 3 15.69 -12.55 32.04
CA ASP A 3 16.23 -11.20 32.09
C ASP A 3 16.04 -10.63 30.67
N ASP A 4 15.18 -9.62 30.50
CA ASP A 4 14.78 -9.03 29.19
C ASP A 4 15.93 -8.21 28.56
N LYS A 5 17.13 -8.80 28.47
CA LYS A 5 18.31 -8.20 27.84
C LYS A 5 18.35 -8.63 26.38
N GLN A 6 18.11 -7.69 25.47
CA GLN A 6 18.07 -7.89 24.01
C GLN A 6 19.47 -8.01 23.37
N ASP A 7 20.40 -8.71 24.01
CA ASP A 7 21.81 -8.80 23.58
C ASP A 7 22.17 -10.16 22.95
N ASP A 8 21.24 -11.11 22.93
CA ASP A 8 21.46 -12.50 22.52
C ASP A 8 20.99 -12.82 21.08
N TRP A 9 20.75 -11.80 20.26
CA TRP A 9 20.22 -11.97 18.89
C TRP A 9 21.08 -12.92 18.03
N GLU A 10 22.40 -12.93 18.24
CA GLU A 10 23.33 -13.82 17.53
C GLU A 10 22.97 -15.30 17.71
N MET A 11 22.55 -15.69 18.92
CA MET A 11 22.07 -17.04 19.22
C MET A 11 20.73 -17.33 18.53
N TRP A 12 19.82 -16.36 18.51
CA TRP A 12 18.49 -16.51 17.91
C TRP A 12 18.50 -16.61 16.38
N VAL A 13 19.52 -16.08 15.70
CA VAL A 13 19.65 -16.16 14.24
C VAL A 13 19.65 -17.61 13.76
N ALA A 14 20.39 -18.51 14.42
CA ALA A 14 20.45 -19.91 14.02
C ALA A 14 19.07 -20.59 14.10
N PHE A 15 18.31 -20.33 15.16
CA PHE A 15 16.95 -20.84 15.33
C PHE A 15 15.98 -20.24 14.30
N ALA A 16 16.09 -18.93 14.01
CA ALA A 16 15.27 -18.26 13.02
C ALA A 16 15.52 -18.82 11.60
N VAL A 17 16.78 -19.07 11.24
CA VAL A 17 17.15 -19.69 9.94
C VAL A 17 16.57 -21.09 9.83
N PHE A 18 16.67 -21.92 10.87
CA PHE A 18 16.06 -23.25 10.89
C PHE A 18 14.53 -23.17 10.73
N ALA A 19 13.87 -22.29 11.48
CA ALA A 19 12.41 -22.10 11.41
C ALA A 19 11.97 -21.62 10.01
N TYR A 20 12.70 -20.67 9.42
CA TYR A 20 12.43 -20.17 8.08
C TYR A 20 12.62 -21.23 6.99
N ASN A 21 13.69 -22.02 7.08
CA ASN A 21 14.03 -23.06 6.10
C ASN A 21 13.14 -24.31 6.23
N SER A 22 12.62 -24.59 7.42
CA SER A 22 11.71 -25.71 7.70
C SER A 22 10.24 -25.34 7.46
N GLY A 23 9.88 -24.06 7.60
CA GLY A 23 8.53 -23.54 7.41
C GLY A 23 8.07 -23.58 5.96
N ARG A 24 6.79 -23.90 5.74
CA ARG A 24 6.16 -23.86 4.42
C ARG A 24 5.86 -22.42 4.03
N HIS A 25 6.32 -22.01 2.84
CA HIS A 25 6.04 -20.66 2.33
C HIS A 25 4.76 -20.67 1.52
N THR A 26 3.93 -19.64 1.66
CA THR A 26 2.62 -19.55 1.00
C THR A 26 2.73 -19.48 -0.53
N THR A 27 3.76 -18.80 -1.04
CA THR A 27 3.99 -18.63 -2.49
C THR A 27 4.40 -19.93 -3.20
N VAL A 28 5.19 -20.77 -2.54
CA VAL A 28 5.77 -21.98 -3.14
C VAL A 28 5.09 -23.25 -2.61
N ALA A 29 4.27 -23.14 -1.57
CA ALA A 29 3.59 -24.22 -0.83
C ALA A 29 4.51 -25.28 -0.17
N LEU A 30 5.83 -25.20 -0.41
CA LEU A 30 6.89 -26.04 0.15
C LEU A 30 7.82 -25.20 1.04
N SER A 31 8.67 -25.87 1.82
CA SER A 31 9.74 -25.18 2.56
C SER A 31 10.97 -24.97 1.67
N PRO A 32 11.78 -23.92 1.91
CA PRO A 32 13.01 -23.69 1.13
C PRO A 32 13.96 -24.88 1.11
N SER A 33 14.06 -25.58 2.24
CA SER A 33 14.87 -26.78 2.36
C SER A 33 14.35 -27.98 1.58
N GLU A 34 13.04 -28.17 1.53
CA GLU A 34 12.40 -29.22 0.74
C GLU A 34 12.61 -28.97 -0.75
N LEU A 35 12.53 -27.70 -1.16
CA LEU A 35 12.81 -27.30 -2.54
C LEU A 35 14.28 -27.51 -2.93
N MET A 36 15.22 -27.16 -2.04
CA MET A 36 16.65 -27.23 -2.32
C MET A 36 17.22 -28.65 -2.20
N MET A 37 16.79 -29.41 -1.19
CA MET A 37 17.34 -30.72 -0.86
C MET A 37 16.41 -31.89 -1.18
N GLY A 38 15.20 -31.63 -1.69
CA GLY A 38 14.21 -32.68 -1.98
C GLY A 38 13.68 -33.40 -0.74
N ARG A 39 13.95 -32.88 0.47
CA ARG A 39 13.62 -33.49 1.75
C ARG A 39 13.23 -32.44 2.79
N LYS A 40 12.27 -32.78 3.64
CA LYS A 40 11.87 -31.93 4.76
C LYS A 40 12.92 -32.00 5.87
N LEU A 41 13.25 -30.85 6.47
CA LEU A 41 13.99 -30.86 7.74
C LEU A 41 13.13 -31.52 8.81
N ARG A 42 13.76 -32.41 9.57
CA ARG A 42 13.11 -33.04 10.71
C ARG A 42 13.03 -32.05 11.86
N SER A 43 11.84 -31.93 12.44
CA SER A 43 11.68 -31.13 13.65
C SER A 43 12.28 -31.87 14.85
N PRO A 44 12.71 -31.17 15.92
CA PRO A 44 13.18 -31.82 17.14
C PRO A 44 12.18 -32.85 17.70
N ASN A 45 10.88 -32.55 17.62
CA ASN A 45 9.82 -33.48 18.04
C ASN A 45 9.75 -34.75 17.18
N GLU A 46 10.05 -34.64 15.89
CA GLU A 46 10.05 -35.77 14.96
C GLU A 46 11.26 -36.68 15.22
N LEU A 47 12.43 -36.09 15.51
CA LEU A 47 13.63 -36.83 15.89
C LEU A 47 13.44 -37.61 17.20
N LEU A 48 12.78 -37.01 18.20
CA LEU A 48 12.48 -37.67 19.48
C LEU A 48 11.44 -38.79 19.34
N ARG A 49 10.57 -38.73 18.33
CA ARG A 49 9.51 -39.73 18.08
C ARG A 49 9.92 -40.80 17.08
N SER A 50 11.00 -40.61 16.32
CA SER A 50 11.50 -41.61 15.39
C SER A 50 12.25 -42.70 16.14
N THR A 51 11.59 -43.84 16.38
CA THR A 51 12.19 -45.05 16.96
C THR A 51 12.82 -45.97 15.91
N GLY A 52 12.56 -45.72 14.62
CA GLY A 52 13.14 -46.46 13.51
C GLY A 52 14.22 -45.64 12.80
N VAL A 53 15.45 -46.15 12.78
CA VAL A 53 16.37 -45.83 11.70
C VAL A 53 15.75 -46.42 10.44
N THR A 54 15.26 -45.60 9.52
CA THR A 54 14.94 -46.08 8.19
C THR A 54 16.24 -46.61 7.60
N GLU A 55 16.36 -47.93 7.47
CA GLU A 55 17.48 -48.54 6.76
C GLU A 55 17.52 -47.88 5.38
N ALA A 56 18.66 -47.27 5.07
CA ALA A 56 18.90 -46.80 3.73
C ALA A 56 18.84 -48.05 2.84
N GLY A 57 17.76 -48.21 2.07
CA GLY A 57 17.71 -49.20 1.02
C GLY A 57 18.89 -49.01 0.05
N GLU A 58 18.97 -49.86 -0.96
CA GLU A 58 20.06 -49.77 -1.94
C GLU A 58 20.27 -48.31 -2.43
N LEU A 59 21.51 -47.81 -2.30
CA LEU A 59 21.86 -46.39 -2.50
C LEU A 59 21.34 -45.84 -3.85
N THR A 60 21.33 -46.70 -4.86
CA THR A 60 20.84 -46.44 -6.21
C THR A 60 19.33 -46.19 -6.27
N GLN A 61 18.52 -46.92 -5.49
CA GLN A 61 17.06 -46.74 -5.43
C GLN A 61 16.70 -45.47 -4.64
N TYR A 62 17.38 -45.23 -3.53
CA TYR A 62 17.20 -43.99 -2.74
C TYR A 62 17.49 -42.75 -3.58
N HIS A 63 18.61 -42.74 -4.32
CA HIS A 63 18.98 -41.61 -5.16
C HIS A 63 17.98 -41.34 -6.28
N LYS A 64 17.46 -42.40 -6.94
CA LYS A 64 16.41 -42.27 -7.97
C LYS A 64 15.13 -41.65 -7.41
N ASN A 65 14.70 -42.11 -6.23
CA ASN A 65 13.52 -41.58 -5.55
C ASN A 65 13.72 -40.11 -5.15
N LEU A 66 14.92 -39.73 -4.70
CA LEU A 66 15.23 -38.35 -4.34
C LEU A 66 15.16 -37.42 -5.56
N LEU A 67 15.75 -37.81 -6.69
CA LEU A 67 15.67 -37.03 -7.93
C LEU A 67 14.24 -36.89 -8.46
N GLN A 68 13.45 -37.96 -8.40
CA GLN A 68 12.04 -37.90 -8.77
C GLN A 68 11.24 -36.96 -7.85
N THR A 69 11.52 -37.01 -6.55
CA THR A 69 10.92 -36.12 -5.55
C THR A 69 11.31 -34.66 -5.80
N MET A 70 12.58 -34.38 -6.13
CA MET A 70 13.03 -33.04 -6.48
C MET A 70 12.29 -32.49 -7.70
N LYS A 71 12.20 -33.28 -8.78
CA LYS A 71 11.48 -32.87 -10.00
C LYS A 71 9.99 -32.56 -9.73
N SER A 72 9.30 -33.47 -9.03
CA SER A 72 7.87 -33.26 -8.71
C SER A 72 7.65 -32.09 -7.75
N SER A 73 8.57 -31.87 -6.80
CA SER A 73 8.53 -30.72 -5.89
C SER A 73 8.72 -29.40 -6.63
N GLN A 74 9.63 -29.34 -7.60
CA GLN A 74 9.87 -28.17 -8.44
C GLN A 74 8.65 -27.85 -9.31
N GLU A 75 8.03 -28.86 -9.93
CA GLU A 75 6.80 -28.66 -10.70
C GLU A 75 5.63 -28.18 -9.82
N CYS A 76 5.51 -28.72 -8.61
CA CYS A 76 4.50 -28.28 -7.65
C CYS A 76 4.74 -26.84 -7.20
N ALA A 77 6.00 -26.50 -6.90
CA ALA A 77 6.46 -25.18 -6.54
C ALA A 77 6.17 -24.15 -7.65
N GLU A 78 6.49 -24.45 -8.90
CA GLU A 78 6.22 -23.58 -10.05
C GLU A 78 4.71 -23.34 -10.23
N ARG A 79 3.89 -24.40 -10.11
CA ARG A 79 2.43 -24.27 -10.17
C ARG A 79 1.88 -23.40 -9.03
N ALA A 80 2.38 -23.57 -7.82
CA ALA A 80 2.00 -22.73 -6.67
C ALA A 80 2.44 -21.28 -6.88
N ARG A 81 3.67 -21.07 -7.35
CA ARG A 81 4.26 -19.75 -7.62
C ARG A 81 3.45 -18.99 -8.65
N LEU A 82 3.10 -19.63 -9.77
CA LEU A 82 2.30 -19.00 -10.83
C LEU A 82 0.91 -18.58 -10.32
N ARG A 83 0.25 -19.46 -9.55
CA ARG A 83 -1.05 -19.16 -8.95
C ARG A 83 -0.97 -17.95 -8.01
N GLU A 84 0.02 -17.92 -7.13
CA GLU A 84 0.16 -16.82 -6.17
C GLU A 84 0.63 -15.53 -6.87
N GLN A 85 1.49 -15.59 -7.88
CA GLN A 85 1.86 -14.44 -8.71
C GLN A 85 0.64 -13.84 -9.43
N ASN A 86 -0.19 -14.67 -10.06
CA ASN A 86 -1.43 -14.21 -10.69
C ASN A 86 -2.38 -13.57 -9.67
N ARG A 87 -2.50 -14.15 -8.48
CA ARG A 87 -3.29 -13.60 -7.39
C ARG A 87 -2.76 -12.26 -6.90
N GLN A 88 -1.45 -12.14 -6.71
CA GLN A 88 -0.80 -10.89 -6.30
C GLN A 88 -0.94 -9.81 -7.35
N ALA A 89 -0.69 -10.14 -8.62
CA ALA A 89 -0.87 -9.23 -9.76
C ALA A 89 -2.31 -8.72 -9.82
N LYS A 90 -3.30 -9.61 -9.65
CA LYS A 90 -4.71 -9.24 -9.62
C LYS A 90 -5.01 -8.20 -8.53
N TYR A 91 -4.63 -8.47 -7.27
CA TYR A 91 -4.92 -7.53 -6.19
C TYR A 91 -4.11 -6.23 -6.26
N TYR A 92 -2.88 -6.31 -6.77
CA TYR A 92 -2.02 -5.15 -6.96
C TYR A 92 -2.62 -4.24 -8.05
N ASN A 93 -2.86 -4.78 -9.24
CA ASN A 93 -3.37 -4.05 -10.40
C ASN A 93 -4.71 -3.35 -10.09
N ARG A 94 -5.57 -3.97 -9.28
CA ARG A 94 -6.85 -3.37 -8.85
C ARG A 94 -6.69 -2.02 -8.13
N ARG A 95 -5.56 -1.78 -7.46
CA ARG A 95 -5.30 -0.55 -6.70
C ARG A 95 -4.40 0.43 -7.44
N VAL A 96 -3.86 0.05 -8.60
CA VAL A 96 -2.98 0.94 -9.37
C VAL A 96 -3.84 1.98 -10.05
N LYS A 97 -3.81 3.21 -9.53
CA LYS A 97 -4.30 4.38 -10.27
C LYS A 97 -3.44 4.58 -11.51
N ALA A 98 -4.02 5.13 -12.57
CA ALA A 98 -3.32 5.44 -13.82
C ALA A 98 -1.95 6.07 -13.51
N MET A 99 -0.90 5.40 -13.98
CA MET A 99 0.46 5.80 -13.68
C MET A 99 0.74 7.14 -14.34
N ARG A 100 1.32 8.08 -13.60
CA ARG A 100 1.77 9.35 -14.17
C ARG A 100 2.82 9.03 -15.23
N THR A 101 2.56 9.40 -16.47
CA THR A 101 3.52 9.25 -17.57
C THR A 101 4.16 10.60 -17.84
N PHE A 102 5.47 10.60 -18.00
CA PHE A 102 6.22 11.79 -18.38
C PHE A 102 6.85 11.60 -19.75
N LYS A 103 7.02 12.72 -20.45
CA LYS A 103 7.69 12.77 -21.75
C LYS A 103 9.08 13.38 -21.58
N THR A 104 9.96 13.06 -22.54
CA THR A 104 11.25 13.73 -22.66
C THR A 104 11.06 15.24 -22.77
N GLY A 105 11.77 15.98 -21.94
CA GLY A 105 11.70 17.44 -21.88
C GLY A 105 10.83 18.00 -20.77
N ASP A 106 9.99 17.18 -20.11
CA ASP A 106 9.14 17.63 -18.99
C ASP A 106 9.99 18.04 -17.78
N ARG A 107 9.54 19.09 -17.08
CA ARG A 107 10.13 19.52 -15.80
C ARG A 107 9.49 18.78 -14.64
N VAL A 108 10.33 18.22 -13.77
CA VAL A 108 9.94 17.39 -12.64
C VAL A 108 10.75 17.72 -11.40
N SER A 109 10.13 17.54 -10.23
CA SER A 109 10.81 17.48 -8.94
C SER A 109 11.04 16.02 -8.56
N MET A 110 12.26 15.70 -8.10
CA MET A 110 12.64 14.36 -7.67
C MET A 110 12.66 14.27 -6.14
N TYR A 111 11.96 13.28 -5.58
CA TYR A 111 11.97 12.98 -4.15
C TYR A 111 13.28 12.33 -3.75
N ARG A 112 14.04 13.01 -2.88
CA ARG A 112 15.29 12.52 -2.30
C ARG A 112 15.39 12.93 -0.83
N PRO A 113 14.79 12.15 0.09
CA PRO A 113 14.88 12.45 1.50
C PRO A 113 16.35 12.35 1.96
N PRO A 114 16.81 13.27 2.83
CA PRO A 114 18.14 13.20 3.40
C PRO A 114 18.30 11.92 4.22
N LYS A 115 19.46 11.28 4.10
CA LYS A 115 19.81 10.09 4.87
C LYS A 115 21.02 10.39 5.74
N GLY A 116 21.03 9.86 6.96
CA GLY A 116 22.18 9.90 7.88
C GLY A 116 22.00 10.83 9.08
N PRO A 117 23.02 10.87 9.97
CA PRO A 117 22.93 11.52 11.28
C PRO A 117 22.78 13.06 11.21
N LYS A 118 23.09 13.67 10.06
CA LYS A 118 22.93 15.12 9.82
C LYS A 118 21.58 15.48 9.17
N ALA A 119 20.67 14.52 8.98
CA ALA A 119 19.35 14.77 8.44
C ALA A 119 18.48 15.47 9.50
N THR A 120 18.22 16.77 9.34
CA THR A 120 17.32 17.52 10.22
C THR A 120 15.87 17.42 9.72
N LYS A 121 14.90 17.65 10.62
CA LYS A 121 13.46 17.52 10.34
C LYS A 121 12.98 18.43 9.20
N PHE A 122 13.64 19.58 9.01
CA PHE A 122 13.25 20.63 8.08
C PHE A 122 14.05 20.68 6.77
N VAL A 123 14.91 19.67 6.52
CA VAL A 123 15.59 19.60 5.22
C VAL A 123 14.57 19.32 4.11
N HIS A 124 14.66 20.08 3.03
CA HIS A 124 13.84 19.91 1.86
C HIS A 124 14.04 18.51 1.25
N ARG A 125 12.94 17.76 1.09
CA ARG A 125 12.99 16.35 0.63
C ARG A 125 12.90 16.21 -0.89
N TRP A 126 12.53 17.27 -1.59
CA TRP A 126 12.46 17.29 -3.04
C TRP A 126 13.71 17.96 -3.62
N MET A 127 14.09 17.62 -4.83
CA MET A 127 15.18 18.27 -5.54
C MET A 127 14.71 18.64 -6.93
N GLY A 128 15.11 19.81 -7.40
CA GLY A 128 14.76 20.32 -8.72
C GLY A 128 14.41 21.81 -8.67
N PRO A 129 14.11 22.42 -9.83
CA PRO A 129 13.74 21.81 -11.11
C PRO A 129 14.74 20.82 -11.75
N MET A 130 14.21 19.68 -12.18
CA MET A 130 14.91 18.72 -13.04
C MET A 130 14.17 18.55 -14.35
N ARG A 131 14.88 18.14 -15.40
CA ARG A 131 14.32 17.87 -16.72
C ARG A 131 14.54 16.44 -17.12
N ILE A 132 13.51 15.80 -17.67
CA ILE A 132 13.62 14.43 -18.17
C ILE A 132 14.40 14.44 -19.50
N VAL A 133 15.50 13.70 -19.53
CA VAL A 133 16.37 13.56 -20.71
C VAL A 133 15.93 12.38 -21.57
N SER A 134 15.67 11.23 -20.95
CA SER A 134 15.27 10.01 -21.66
C SER A 134 14.66 8.98 -20.71
N ALA A 135 13.99 7.97 -21.28
CA ALA A 135 13.59 6.78 -20.52
C ALA A 135 14.81 5.89 -20.24
N ALA A 136 14.91 5.36 -19.03
CA ALA A 136 16.03 4.57 -18.53
C ALA A 136 15.61 3.13 -18.11
N GLY A 137 14.57 2.58 -18.77
CA GLY A 137 14.07 1.23 -18.52
C GLY A 137 12.65 1.22 -17.94
N TYR A 138 12.29 0.13 -17.25
CA TYR A 138 10.95 -0.07 -16.70
C TYR A 138 10.62 1.01 -15.66
N GLU A 139 9.72 1.93 -16.03
CA GLU A 139 9.21 3.01 -15.16
C GLU A 139 10.28 3.95 -14.59
N ASN A 140 11.48 3.95 -15.20
CA ASN A 140 12.60 4.78 -14.79
C ASN A 140 12.91 5.83 -15.85
N TYR A 141 13.27 7.03 -15.41
CA TYR A 141 13.67 8.14 -16.26
C TYR A 141 15.06 8.64 -15.87
N LEU A 142 15.84 9.03 -16.87
CA LEU A 142 17.05 9.82 -16.68
C LEU A 142 16.65 11.28 -16.53
N VAL A 143 16.89 11.86 -15.36
CA VAL A 143 16.58 13.25 -15.03
C VAL A 143 17.87 14.03 -14.85
N ARG A 144 17.89 15.25 -15.37
CA ARG A 144 19.03 16.18 -15.30
C ARG A 144 18.63 17.39 -14.48
N ARG A 145 19.51 17.83 -13.59
CA ARG A 145 19.26 19.03 -12.76
C ARG A 145 19.44 20.32 -13.55
N GLU A 146 18.55 21.30 -13.33
CA GLU A 146 18.62 22.63 -13.99
C GLU A 146 19.14 23.74 -13.05
N ASP A 147 18.94 23.67 -11.73
CA ASP A 147 19.20 24.80 -10.81
C ASP A 147 20.66 25.25 -10.69
N LYS A 148 21.60 24.34 -10.94
CA LYS A 148 23.02 24.59 -10.70
C LYS A 148 23.73 24.84 -12.02
N ASN A 149 23.80 26.11 -12.41
CA ASN A 149 24.58 26.58 -13.56
C ASN A 149 26.02 26.00 -13.48
N GLY A 150 26.32 24.98 -14.29
CA GLY A 150 27.64 24.36 -14.41
C GLY A 150 27.76 22.91 -13.93
N GLU A 151 26.88 22.40 -13.06
CA GLU A 151 26.91 20.99 -12.64
C GLU A 151 25.74 20.21 -13.24
N LEU A 152 25.95 19.70 -14.46
CA LEU A 152 25.04 18.76 -15.11
C LEU A 152 25.07 17.41 -14.39
N ARG A 153 24.38 17.31 -13.25
CA ARG A 153 24.19 16.06 -12.53
C ARG A 153 22.95 15.36 -13.06
N GLU A 154 23.18 14.15 -13.56
CA GLU A 154 22.13 13.26 -14.03
C GLU A 154 21.83 12.19 -12.97
N PHE A 155 20.56 11.80 -12.88
CA PHE A 155 20.07 10.79 -11.96
C PHE A 155 19.11 9.86 -12.69
N ILE A 156 19.11 8.58 -12.29
CA ILE A 156 18.08 7.64 -12.70
C ILE A 156 17.05 7.58 -11.56
N ALA A 157 15.80 7.88 -11.87
CA ALA A 157 14.72 7.91 -10.91
C ALA A 157 13.48 7.15 -11.40
N HIS A 158 12.88 6.39 -10.50
CA HIS A 158 11.60 5.74 -10.74
C HIS A 158 10.47 6.77 -10.77
N VAL A 159 9.44 6.55 -11.59
CA VAL A 159 8.33 7.49 -11.80
C VAL A 159 7.61 7.87 -10.50
N SER A 160 7.57 6.96 -9.52
CA SER A 160 6.96 7.20 -8.20
C SER A 160 7.71 8.24 -7.35
N LEU A 161 8.98 8.51 -7.68
CA LEU A 161 9.80 9.51 -7.02
C LEU A 161 9.76 10.85 -7.76
N LEU A 162 9.04 10.94 -8.88
CA LEU A 162 8.94 12.15 -9.68
C LEU A 162 7.55 12.77 -9.52
N THR A 163 7.51 14.10 -9.46
CA THR A 163 6.28 14.86 -9.57
C THR A 163 6.46 15.97 -10.59
N THR A 164 5.39 16.34 -11.28
CA THR A 164 5.38 17.49 -12.19
C THR A 164 5.85 18.74 -11.43
N TYR A 165 6.79 19.47 -12.03
CA TYR A 165 7.24 20.74 -11.51
C TYR A 165 6.34 21.85 -12.07
N HIS A 166 5.76 22.65 -11.20
CA HIS A 166 4.91 23.79 -11.57
C HIS A 166 5.67 25.09 -11.27
N GLU A 167 5.82 25.93 -12.29
CA GLU A 167 6.43 27.25 -12.16
C GLU A 167 5.34 28.26 -11.83
N TYR A 168 5.34 28.72 -10.58
CA TYR A 168 4.43 29.75 -10.09
C TYR A 168 5.08 31.13 -10.12
N THR A 169 5.83 31.47 -11.17
CA THR A 169 6.63 32.71 -11.22
C THR A 169 5.79 33.95 -10.96
N ASP A 170 4.59 34.01 -11.52
CA ASP A 170 3.71 35.16 -11.43
C ASP A 170 3.08 35.28 -10.04
N GLU A 171 2.74 34.16 -9.41
CA GLU A 171 2.22 34.13 -8.03
C GLU A 171 3.31 34.43 -7.01
N LEU A 172 4.53 33.96 -7.26
CA LEU A 172 5.70 34.26 -6.43
C LEU A 172 6.06 35.74 -6.48
N GLN A 173 5.96 36.38 -7.66
CA GLN A 173 6.18 37.82 -7.79
C GLN A 173 5.13 38.63 -7.02
N LYS A 174 3.85 38.23 -7.09
CA LYS A 174 2.79 38.88 -6.31
C LYS A 174 3.02 38.72 -4.80
N ALA A 175 3.31 37.50 -4.35
CA ALA A 175 3.59 37.24 -2.94
C ALA A 175 4.81 38.03 -2.45
N ALA A 176 5.86 38.18 -3.27
CA ALA A 176 7.01 39.01 -2.93
C ALA A 176 6.63 40.49 -2.77
N ALA A 177 5.85 41.04 -3.70
CA ALA A 177 5.36 42.42 -3.61
C ALA A 177 4.47 42.65 -2.39
N ASP A 178 3.60 41.69 -2.05
CA ASP A 178 2.74 41.75 -0.86
C ASP A 178 3.58 41.74 0.43
N ILE A 179 4.62 40.92 0.50
CA ILE A 179 5.55 40.88 1.65
C ILE A 179 6.33 42.19 1.76
N GLU A 180 6.83 42.73 0.64
CA GLU A 180 7.52 44.03 0.63
C GLU A 180 6.60 45.16 1.12
N ALA A 181 5.35 45.18 0.67
CA ALA A 181 4.37 46.14 1.13
C ALA A 181 4.08 46.01 2.64
N GLN A 182 3.95 44.78 3.14
CA GLN A 182 3.74 44.52 4.56
C GLN A 182 4.93 44.98 5.41
N LEU A 183 6.15 44.68 4.99
CA LEU A 183 7.37 45.10 5.69
C LEU A 183 7.54 46.62 5.68
N ASN A 184 7.19 47.29 4.58
CA ASN A 184 7.22 48.76 4.51
C ASN A 184 6.21 49.39 5.47
N TYR A 185 4.99 48.83 5.52
CA TYR A 185 3.95 49.28 6.46
C TYR A 185 4.36 49.07 7.92
N GLU A 186 4.87 47.89 8.29
CA GLU A 186 5.38 47.61 9.64
C GLU A 186 6.53 48.58 10.00
N GLY A 187 7.46 48.83 9.09
CA GLY A 187 8.54 49.79 9.32
C GLY A 187 8.11 51.27 9.34
N GLU A 188 6.98 51.62 8.72
CA GLU A 188 6.37 52.95 8.86
C GLU A 188 5.69 53.12 10.22
N VAL A 189 4.94 52.11 10.67
CA VAL A 189 4.32 52.09 12.01
C VAL A 189 5.38 52.17 13.11
N GLU A 190 6.48 51.42 12.98
CA GLU A 190 7.59 51.49 13.95
C GLU A 190 8.24 52.89 14.01
N ARG A 191 8.34 53.60 12.88
CA ARG A 191 8.86 54.99 12.86
C ARG A 191 7.88 55.99 13.44
N GLU A 192 6.58 55.80 13.20
CA GLU A 192 5.53 56.64 13.80
C GLU A 192 5.43 56.43 15.31
N ASP A 193 5.65 55.20 15.81
CA ASP A 193 5.71 54.89 17.24
C ASP A 193 6.98 55.45 17.91
N ASP A 194 8.16 55.42 17.26
CA ASP A 194 9.39 56.06 17.75
C ASP A 194 9.24 57.60 17.86
N ASP A 195 8.55 58.23 16.89
CA ASP A 195 8.24 59.67 16.92
C ASP A 195 7.15 60.01 17.96
N ALA A 196 6.25 59.05 18.27
CA ALA A 196 5.20 59.18 19.28
C ALA A 196 5.64 58.78 20.72
N GLU A 197 6.74 58.05 20.90
CA GLU A 197 7.28 57.63 22.20
C GLU A 197 7.93 58.77 23.02
N THR A 198 7.82 60.03 22.58
CA THR A 198 7.90 61.19 23.51
C THR A 198 6.59 61.42 24.30
N GLY A 199 5.56 60.60 24.11
CA GLY A 199 4.27 60.76 24.77
C GLY A 199 3.51 59.45 25.04
N ALA A 200 3.82 58.84 26.19
CA ALA A 200 2.94 58.01 27.02
C ALA A 200 2.40 56.67 26.45
N VAL A 201 2.93 55.56 26.99
CA VAL A 201 2.41 54.20 26.82
C VAL A 201 1.27 53.92 27.80
N ALA A 202 0.07 53.59 27.30
CA ALA A 202 -1.00 52.93 28.04
C ALA A 202 -1.39 51.62 27.32
N GLY A 203 -1.17 50.50 28.01
CA GLY A 203 -1.26 49.16 27.43
C GLY A 203 -2.67 48.70 27.05
N THR A 204 -2.72 47.82 26.05
CA THR A 204 -3.93 47.08 25.67
C THR A 204 -3.64 45.58 25.61
N ALA A 205 -4.48 44.84 26.34
CA ALA A 205 -4.35 43.41 26.56
C ALA A 205 -4.89 42.59 25.38
N THR A 206 -4.18 41.51 25.05
CA THR A 206 -4.56 40.51 24.04
C THR A 206 -5.59 39.52 24.62
N ALA A 207 -6.71 39.33 23.91
CA ALA A 207 -7.73 38.34 24.25
C ALA A 207 -7.42 36.98 23.61
N THR A 208 -7.48 35.91 24.41
CA THR A 208 -7.29 34.52 23.99
C THR A 208 -8.59 33.89 23.45
N ALA A 209 -8.53 33.27 22.28
CA ALA A 209 -9.63 32.48 21.70
C ALA A 209 -9.61 31.01 22.19
N ARG A 210 -10.79 30.46 22.47
CA ARG A 210 -11.03 29.04 22.80
C ARG A 210 -11.72 28.33 21.63
N PRO A 211 -11.40 27.05 21.33
CA PRO A 211 -12.12 26.28 20.32
C PRO A 211 -13.39 25.62 20.89
N VAL A 212 -14.45 25.59 20.08
CA VAL A 212 -15.71 24.89 20.34
C VAL A 212 -15.67 23.51 19.70
N THR A 213 -15.85 22.45 20.49
CA THR A 213 -16.05 21.08 19.99
C THR A 213 -17.53 20.71 20.05
N GLY A 214 -18.13 20.39 18.89
CA GLY A 214 -19.49 19.83 18.81
C GLY A 214 -19.48 18.29 18.83
N PRO A 215 -20.54 17.62 19.34
CA PRO A 215 -20.57 16.15 19.45
C PRO A 215 -20.97 15.47 18.14
N ALA A 216 -20.25 14.39 17.79
CA ALA A 216 -20.54 13.53 16.65
C ALA A 216 -21.70 12.55 16.97
N GLY A 217 -22.78 12.59 16.19
CA GLY A 217 -23.93 11.70 16.31
C GLY A 217 -23.64 10.25 15.88
N LYS A 218 -24.04 9.28 16.71
CA LYS A 218 -23.96 7.84 16.41
C LYS A 218 -25.16 7.40 15.55
N ARG A 219 -24.94 7.04 14.28
CA ARG A 219 -25.94 6.33 13.47
C ARG A 219 -26.00 4.84 13.87
N ARG A 220 -27.17 4.42 14.38
CA ARG A 220 -27.53 3.01 14.64
C ARG A 220 -27.65 2.25 13.32
N ARG A 221 -27.09 1.04 13.25
CA ARG A 221 -27.31 0.08 12.16
C ARG A 221 -28.36 -0.96 12.59
N ARG A 222 -29.36 -1.20 11.74
CA ARG A 222 -30.29 -2.34 11.83
C ARG A 222 -29.76 -3.50 10.97
N PRO A 223 -30.02 -4.77 11.33
CA PRO A 223 -29.63 -5.91 10.52
C PRO A 223 -30.65 -6.12 9.39
N ALA A 224 -30.17 -6.25 8.16
CA ALA A 224 -30.95 -6.71 7.03
C ALA A 224 -31.06 -8.23 7.10
N ALA A 225 -32.29 -8.74 7.06
CA ALA A 225 -32.60 -10.15 6.97
C ALA A 225 -33.53 -10.32 5.77
N THR A 226 -33.02 -10.86 4.66
CA THR A 226 -33.82 -11.52 3.63
C THR A 226 -32.98 -12.47 2.76
N SER A 227 -33.68 -13.53 2.34
CA SER A 227 -33.36 -14.78 1.64
C SER A 227 -31.94 -15.05 1.10
N GLU A 228 -31.34 -16.14 1.63
CA GLU A 228 -30.14 -16.79 1.07
C GLU A 228 -30.34 -17.37 -0.35
N GLU A 229 -31.58 -17.49 -0.82
CA GLU A 229 -31.93 -18.27 -2.00
C GLU A 229 -31.57 -17.58 -3.33
N ALA A 230 -31.66 -16.24 -3.40
CA ALA A 230 -31.29 -15.47 -4.59
C ALA A 230 -29.76 -15.51 -4.89
N TRP A 231 -28.93 -15.86 -3.90
CA TRP A 231 -27.47 -15.92 -4.05
C TRP A 231 -26.97 -17.30 -4.49
N ARG A 232 -27.85 -18.32 -4.54
CA ARG A 232 -27.50 -19.69 -4.96
C ARG A 232 -27.73 -19.95 -6.44
N ASP A 233 -28.37 -19.03 -7.16
CA ASP A 233 -28.59 -19.22 -8.60
C ASP A 233 -27.27 -19.01 -9.36
N ASP A 234 -26.83 -20.02 -10.10
CA ASP A 234 -25.49 -20.10 -10.70
C ASP A 234 -25.31 -19.19 -11.93
N GLY A 235 -26.41 -18.60 -12.44
CA GLY A 235 -26.42 -17.80 -13.66
C GLY A 235 -26.19 -16.29 -13.50
N GLU A 236 -26.25 -15.75 -12.29
CA GLU A 236 -26.27 -14.28 -12.09
C GLU A 236 -24.89 -13.70 -11.76
N GLN A 237 -24.53 -12.61 -12.44
CA GLN A 237 -23.25 -11.91 -12.30
C GLN A 237 -23.32 -10.90 -11.14
N LEU A 238 -22.23 -10.73 -10.39
CA LEU A 238 -22.13 -9.96 -9.16
C LEU A 238 -21.13 -8.81 -9.36
N VAL A 239 -21.44 -7.62 -8.87
CA VAL A 239 -20.58 -6.44 -8.95
C VAL A 239 -19.93 -6.16 -7.59
N GLU A 240 -18.60 -6.05 -7.54
CA GLU A 240 -17.89 -5.59 -6.34
C GLU A 240 -18.05 -4.07 -6.15
N ILE A 241 -18.66 -3.65 -5.03
CA ILE A 241 -18.87 -2.23 -4.72
C ILE A 241 -17.78 -1.69 -3.80
N SER A 242 -17.42 -2.44 -2.75
CA SER A 242 -16.46 -1.96 -1.76
C SER A 242 -15.80 -3.10 -0.99
N SER A 243 -14.69 -2.82 -0.33
CA SER A 243 -14.02 -3.76 0.58
C SER A 243 -13.75 -3.10 1.93
N ARG A 244 -13.80 -3.90 3.01
CA ARG A 244 -13.50 -3.42 4.37
C ARG A 244 -12.62 -4.40 5.14
N ARG A 245 -11.82 -3.87 6.07
CA ARG A 245 -11.10 -4.66 7.06
C ARG A 245 -11.88 -4.63 8.37
N ARG A 246 -12.21 -5.81 8.91
CA ARG A 246 -12.92 -5.96 10.18
C ARG A 246 -12.12 -6.86 11.11
N ARG A 247 -12.01 -6.48 12.38
CA ARG A 247 -11.39 -7.31 13.41
C ARG A 247 -12.38 -8.40 13.85
N ASN A 248 -11.96 -9.65 13.81
CA ASN A 248 -12.76 -10.76 14.32
C ASN A 248 -12.67 -10.86 15.85
N LYS A 249 -13.48 -11.75 16.45
CA LYS A 249 -13.46 -11.99 17.91
C LYS A 249 -12.10 -12.49 18.43
N ALA A 250 -11.27 -13.08 17.56
CA ALA A 250 -9.93 -13.54 17.88
C ALA A 250 -8.86 -12.43 17.71
N GLY A 251 -9.24 -11.19 17.40
CA GLY A 251 -8.32 -10.06 17.27
C GLY A 251 -7.60 -9.96 15.92
N HIS A 252 -7.86 -10.86 14.96
CA HIS A 252 -7.29 -10.84 13.62
C HIS A 252 -8.09 -9.95 12.66
N ASN A 253 -7.41 -9.30 11.72
CA ASN A 253 -8.06 -8.53 10.65
C ASN A 253 -8.52 -9.48 9.54
N ILE A 254 -9.82 -9.46 9.24
CA ILE A 254 -10.44 -10.18 8.13
C ILE A 254 -10.87 -9.15 7.08
N LEU A 255 -10.68 -9.50 5.82
CA LEU A 255 -11.11 -8.70 4.68
C LEU A 255 -12.46 -9.21 4.17
N GLU A 256 -13.43 -8.30 4.05
CA GLU A 256 -14.78 -8.57 3.54
C GLU A 256 -15.05 -7.69 2.31
N PHE A 257 -15.86 -8.18 1.37
CA PHE A 257 -16.24 -7.51 0.14
C PHE A 257 -17.76 -7.31 0.06
N LYS A 258 -18.24 -6.10 -0.26
CA LYS A 258 -19.65 -5.82 -0.53
C LYS A 258 -19.91 -6.13 -2.01
N LEU A 259 -20.67 -7.16 -2.29
CA LEU A 259 -21.11 -7.54 -3.64
C LEU A 259 -22.57 -7.13 -3.85
N ARG A 260 -22.94 -6.78 -5.09
CA ARG A 260 -24.31 -6.51 -5.52
C ARG A 260 -24.67 -7.38 -6.72
N LEU A 261 -25.91 -7.79 -6.84
CA LEU A 261 -26.38 -8.49 -8.04
C LEU A 261 -26.41 -7.55 -9.26
N ALA A 262 -25.81 -7.95 -10.38
CA ALA A 262 -25.91 -7.24 -11.66
C ALA A 262 -27.29 -7.52 -12.27
N ARG A 263 -28.24 -6.57 -12.21
CA ARG A 263 -29.53 -6.74 -12.86
C ARG A 263 -29.35 -6.82 -14.38
N ARG A 264 -29.93 -7.85 -14.99
CA ARG A 264 -30.08 -7.96 -16.45
C ARG A 264 -31.02 -6.84 -16.90
N THR A 265 -30.54 -5.90 -17.70
CA THR A 265 -31.40 -4.86 -18.29
C THR A 265 -32.28 -5.50 -19.35
N GLN A 266 -33.47 -5.92 -18.96
CA GLN A 266 -34.57 -6.23 -19.89
C GLN A 266 -35.71 -5.27 -19.54
N GLY A 267 -36.02 -4.41 -20.51
CA GLY A 267 -36.74 -3.16 -20.29
C GLY A 267 -38.15 -3.33 -19.74
N HIS A 268 -38.47 -2.50 -18.77
CA HIS A 268 -39.67 -1.69 -18.79
C HIS A 268 -39.40 -0.46 -17.93
N HIS A 269 -39.59 0.73 -18.49
CA HIS A 269 -39.63 1.96 -17.72
C HIS A 269 -40.85 1.87 -16.79
N ASP A 270 -40.63 1.98 -15.50
CA ASP A 270 -41.58 2.57 -14.57
C ASP A 270 -40.80 3.38 -13.54
N GLU A 271 -41.08 4.68 -13.54
CA GLU A 271 -40.56 5.66 -12.61
C GLU A 271 -41.24 5.50 -11.25
N HIS A 272 -40.48 5.78 -10.18
CA HIS A 272 -40.85 5.71 -8.77
C HIS A 272 -40.81 4.33 -8.09
N ALA A 273 -39.59 3.88 -7.77
CA ALA A 273 -39.37 3.06 -6.59
C ALA A 273 -38.05 3.48 -5.92
N ASP A 274 -38.13 3.84 -4.64
CA ASP A 274 -37.00 4.16 -3.78
C ASP A 274 -35.87 3.13 -3.93
N ALA A 275 -34.64 3.61 -4.03
CA ALA A 275 -33.44 2.81 -4.29
C ALA A 275 -33.22 1.76 -3.18
N ASP A 276 -33.74 0.57 -3.41
CA ASP A 276 -33.68 -0.55 -2.50
C ASP A 276 -32.24 -1.08 -2.38
N ASP A 277 -31.62 -0.84 -1.22
CA ASP A 277 -30.28 -1.27 -0.80
C ASP A 277 -30.19 -2.82 -0.61
N ASP A 278 -31.30 -3.52 -0.89
CA ASP A 278 -31.62 -4.92 -0.54
C ASP A 278 -30.93 -6.00 -1.40
N ALA A 279 -30.19 -5.62 -2.45
CA ALA A 279 -29.44 -6.57 -3.27
C ALA A 279 -27.93 -6.61 -2.95
N THR A 280 -27.51 -6.16 -1.77
CA THR A 280 -26.08 -6.07 -1.40
C THR A 280 -25.69 -6.95 -0.22
N ARG A 281 -24.61 -7.73 -0.36
CA ARG A 281 -24.13 -8.67 0.66
C ARG A 281 -22.63 -8.53 0.92
N TRP A 282 -22.25 -8.56 2.19
CA TRP A 282 -20.83 -8.69 2.59
C TRP A 282 -20.42 -10.15 2.55
N VAL A 283 -19.30 -10.42 1.88
CA VAL A 283 -18.78 -11.74 1.59
C VAL A 283 -17.34 -11.83 2.09
N SER A 284 -16.97 -12.98 2.65
CA SER A 284 -15.60 -13.23 3.12
C SER A 284 -14.62 -13.31 1.95
N LEU A 285 -13.32 -13.03 2.18
CA LEU A 285 -12.29 -13.20 1.15
C LEU A 285 -12.31 -14.58 0.46
N THR A 286 -12.58 -15.64 1.22
CA THR A 286 -12.65 -17.02 0.68
C THR A 286 -13.87 -17.25 -0.21
N GLU A 287 -15.02 -16.70 0.16
CA GLU A 287 -16.25 -16.83 -0.61
C GLU A 287 -16.22 -15.91 -1.84
N TYR A 288 -15.65 -14.72 -1.72
CA TYR A 288 -15.38 -13.82 -2.84
C TYR A 288 -14.47 -14.47 -3.88
N ASN A 289 -13.36 -15.10 -3.44
CA ASN A 289 -12.45 -15.78 -4.36
C ASN A 289 -13.13 -16.93 -5.09
N ARG A 290 -13.97 -17.73 -4.41
CA ARG A 290 -14.75 -18.79 -5.06
C ARG A 290 -15.69 -18.25 -6.15
N LEU A 291 -16.42 -17.18 -5.84
CA LEU A 291 -17.34 -16.54 -6.79
C LEU A 291 -16.59 -15.91 -7.97
N PHE A 292 -15.44 -15.29 -7.71
CA PHE A 292 -14.61 -14.71 -8.75
C PHE A 292 -13.98 -15.78 -9.64
N ASP A 293 -13.43 -16.86 -9.07
CA ASP A 293 -12.82 -17.96 -9.82
C ASP A 293 -13.86 -18.68 -10.69
N ALA A 294 -15.14 -18.65 -10.30
CA ALA A 294 -16.28 -19.10 -11.10
C ALA A 294 -16.72 -18.11 -12.19
N GLY A 295 -16.02 -16.98 -12.37
CA GLY A 295 -16.34 -15.95 -13.36
C GLY A 295 -17.59 -15.12 -13.03
N ARG A 296 -18.12 -15.25 -11.81
CA ARG A 296 -19.39 -14.63 -11.42
C ARG A 296 -19.24 -13.19 -10.93
N VAL A 297 -18.04 -12.69 -10.67
CA VAL A 297 -17.83 -11.33 -10.14
C VAL A 297 -17.24 -10.42 -11.23
N VAL A 298 -17.91 -9.31 -11.52
CA VAL A 298 -17.47 -8.20 -12.36
C VAL A 298 -17.06 -7.04 -11.45
N GLU A 299 -15.97 -6.37 -11.81
CA GLU A 299 -15.48 -5.21 -11.07
C GLU A 299 -16.27 -3.96 -11.48
N ASP A 300 -16.81 -3.21 -10.51
CA ASP A 300 -17.41 -1.90 -10.80
C ASP A 300 -16.29 -0.92 -11.13
N SER A 301 -16.11 -0.62 -12.42
CA SER A 301 -15.14 0.38 -12.88
C SER A 301 -15.62 1.83 -12.66
N GLY A 302 -16.78 2.03 -12.03
CA GLY A 302 -17.40 3.34 -11.77
C GLY A 302 -17.33 3.81 -10.32
N GLY A 303 -16.13 3.86 -9.72
CA GLY A 303 -15.94 4.28 -8.33
C GLY A 303 -15.06 5.53 -8.19
N GLY A 304 -15.45 6.65 -8.81
CA GLY A 304 -14.91 7.96 -8.45
C GLY A 304 -15.34 8.31 -7.03
N GLU A 305 -14.51 8.03 -6.03
CA GLU A 305 -14.66 8.63 -4.70
C GLU A 305 -14.29 10.11 -4.82
N GLY A 306 -15.32 10.94 -4.74
CA GLY A 306 -15.20 12.39 -4.62
C GLY A 306 -14.62 12.81 -3.27
N VAL A 307 -13.99 13.98 -3.34
CA VAL A 307 -13.34 14.81 -2.32
C VAL A 307 -11.90 14.43 -1.98
#